data_AF-A0A2E4XQC5-F1
#
_entry.id   AF-A0A2E4XQC5-F1
#
_cell.length_a   1.000
_cell.length_b   1.000
_cell.length_c   1.000
_cell.angle_alpha   90.00
_cell.angle_beta   90.00
_cell.angle_gamma   90.00
#
_symmetry.space_group_name_H-M   'P 1'
#
loop_
_entity.id
_entity.type
_entity.pdbx_description
1 polymer ?
#
loop_
_entity_poly.entity_id
_entity_poly.type
_entity_poly.pdbx_seq_one_letter_code
_entity_poly.pdbx_strand_id
1 'polypeptide(L)'
;MKFRFLLAATATLSLFQAGPPVLANENQGAATACLEKAVLQERLHEIPDSLLQALSLAKSGRRDENTRQLVAWPWTIMAKGEGRYYPNKAAAIAAAKSLQAEGVRNIDVGCMQINLMHHKKAFPSIEAAFDPATNVAYGAKYLAALHRETSSWFTAVKRYHSARPKFHLPYRGRVFRIWRNIKTKHLERHAHRPTKEYELTNGSESMSVEIDLLGSRLGNSGSKHHQRKSWHSAYERARAALEAYEERNGYLLNR
;
A
#
# COMPACT_ATOMS: atom_id res chain seq x y z
N MET A 1 28.52 -1.00 81.38
CA MET A 1 27.34 -0.72 80.54
C MET A 1 27.82 -0.26 79.16
N LYS A 2 27.57 -1.03 78.10
CA LYS A 2 27.79 -0.60 76.70
C LYS A 2 26.52 -0.92 75.91
N PHE A 3 25.76 0.11 75.56
CA PHE A 3 24.58 0.03 74.69
C PHE A 3 25.05 -0.16 73.24
N ARG A 4 24.54 -1.19 72.56
CA ARG A 4 24.69 -1.37 71.11
C ARG A 4 23.37 -0.98 70.44
N PHE A 5 23.41 0.10 69.66
CA PHE A 5 22.32 0.50 68.77
C PHE A 5 22.26 -0.45 67.57
N LEU A 6 21.08 -1.04 67.32
CA LEU A 6 20.75 -1.73 66.08
C LEU A 6 20.20 -0.71 65.07
N LEU A 7 20.93 -0.47 63.98
CA LEU A 7 20.39 0.21 62.80
C LEU A 7 19.50 -0.78 62.02
N ALA A 8 18.21 -0.47 61.90
CA ALA A 8 17.30 -1.17 60.99
C ALA A 8 17.42 -0.54 59.59
N ALA A 9 17.91 -1.29 58.61
CA ALA A 9 17.93 -0.87 57.22
C ALA A 9 16.55 -1.11 56.59
N THR A 10 15.84 -0.04 56.24
CA THR A 10 14.57 -0.11 55.49
C THR A 10 14.88 -0.24 54.00
N ALA A 11 14.61 -1.42 53.44
CA ALA A 11 14.67 -1.62 51.99
C ALA A 11 13.41 -1.03 51.34
N THR A 12 13.55 0.05 50.58
CA THR A 12 12.48 0.60 49.74
C THR A 12 12.35 -0.24 48.46
N LEU A 13 11.26 -0.99 48.36
CA LEU A 13 10.92 -1.79 47.19
C LEU A 13 10.35 -0.85 46.10
N SER A 14 11.18 -0.45 45.14
CA SER A 14 10.73 0.32 43.98
C SER A 14 9.89 -0.57 43.06
N LEU A 15 8.58 -0.36 43.07
CA LEU A 15 7.65 -0.93 42.08
C LEU A 15 7.97 -0.33 40.70
N PHE A 16 8.60 -1.12 39.83
CA PHE A 16 8.65 -0.84 38.40
C PHE A 16 7.22 -0.91 37.85
N GLN A 17 6.59 0.24 37.60
CA GLN A 17 5.36 0.30 36.82
C GLN A 17 5.71 -0.05 35.37
N ALA A 18 5.31 -1.24 34.93
CA ALA A 18 5.23 -1.56 33.51
C ALA A 18 4.19 -0.61 32.89
N GLY A 19 4.64 0.28 31.99
CA GLY A 19 3.75 1.14 31.24
C GLY A 19 2.72 0.32 30.45
N PRO A 20 1.54 0.87 30.13
CA PRO A 20 0.52 0.16 29.37
C PRO A 20 1.12 -0.29 28.02
N PRO A 21 0.80 -1.51 27.54
CA PRO A 21 1.25 -1.96 26.24
C PRO A 21 0.75 -0.97 25.19
N VAL A 22 1.67 -0.46 24.36
CA VAL A 22 1.31 0.31 23.17
C VAL A 22 0.59 -0.66 22.23
N LEU A 23 -0.74 -0.64 22.25
CA LEU A 23 -1.55 -1.39 21.30
C LEU A 23 -1.27 -0.80 19.91
N ALA A 24 -0.47 -1.52 19.12
CA ALA A 24 -0.34 -1.24 17.70
C ALA A 24 -1.75 -1.16 17.10
N ASN A 25 -2.05 -0.05 16.43
CA ASN A 25 -3.40 0.24 15.95
C ASN A 25 -3.77 -0.78 14.85
N GLU A 26 -4.46 -1.87 15.20
CA GLU A 26 -4.88 -2.93 14.27
C GLU A 26 -5.59 -2.37 13.02
N ASN A 27 -6.27 -1.23 13.15
CA ASN A 27 -6.94 -0.54 12.05
C ASN A 27 -5.97 0.03 10.99
N GLN A 28 -4.77 0.50 11.38
CA GLN A 28 -3.77 0.97 10.41
C GLN A 28 -3.12 -0.20 9.65
N GLY A 29 -2.94 -1.35 10.32
CA GLY A 29 -2.48 -2.58 9.66
C GLY A 29 -3.48 -3.10 8.62
N ALA A 30 -4.78 -2.99 8.91
CA ALA A 30 -5.84 -3.47 8.02
C ALA A 30 -5.88 -2.75 6.67
N ALA A 31 -5.81 -1.41 6.68
CA ALA A 31 -5.79 -0.59 5.47
C ALA A 31 -4.55 -0.86 4.60
N THR A 32 -3.40 -1.02 5.26
CA THR A 32 -2.12 -1.27 4.59
C THR A 32 -2.09 -2.67 3.96
N ALA A 33 -2.72 -3.66 4.58
CA ALA A 33 -2.73 -5.04 4.09
C ALA A 33 -3.32 -5.17 2.68
N CYS A 34 -4.47 -4.56 2.37
CA CYS A 34 -5.04 -4.64 1.01
C CYS A 34 -4.11 -4.01 -0.04
N LEU A 35 -3.47 -2.88 0.30
CA LEU A 35 -2.56 -2.17 -0.59
C LEU A 35 -1.30 -2.98 -0.89
N GLU A 36 -0.63 -3.50 0.14
CA GLU A 36 0.59 -4.30 -0.01
C GLU A 36 0.36 -5.53 -0.87
N LYS A 37 -0.74 -6.25 -0.63
CA LYS A 37 -1.07 -7.44 -1.42
C LYS A 37 -1.45 -7.06 -2.85
N ALA A 38 -2.06 -5.90 -3.08
CA ALA A 38 -2.34 -5.43 -4.43
C ALA A 38 -1.05 -5.13 -5.20
N VAL A 39 -0.11 -4.40 -4.59
CA VAL A 39 1.21 -4.11 -5.19
C VAL A 39 1.98 -5.40 -5.51
N LEU A 40 1.97 -6.36 -4.59
CA LEU A 40 2.60 -7.65 -4.81
C LEU A 40 1.99 -8.38 -6.01
N GLN A 41 0.66 -8.48 -6.05
CA GLN A 41 -0.05 -9.21 -7.10
C GLN A 41 0.01 -8.49 -8.46
N GLU A 42 0.12 -7.16 -8.48
CA GLU A 42 0.37 -6.40 -9.71
C GLU A 42 1.66 -6.89 -10.39
N ARG A 43 2.75 -7.02 -9.63
CA ARG A 43 4.03 -7.51 -10.14
C ARG A 43 3.97 -8.98 -10.58
N LEU A 44 3.32 -9.84 -9.80
CA LEU A 44 3.25 -11.28 -10.11
C LEU A 44 2.42 -11.60 -11.36
N HIS A 45 1.46 -10.76 -11.69
CA HIS A 45 0.54 -10.97 -12.81
C HIS A 45 0.73 -9.98 -13.97
N GLU A 46 1.79 -9.19 -13.94
CA GLU A 46 2.08 -8.15 -14.94
C GLU A 46 0.90 -7.20 -15.15
N ILE A 47 0.14 -6.93 -14.08
CA ILE A 47 -0.96 -5.97 -14.10
C ILE A 47 -0.33 -4.58 -14.01
N PRO A 48 -0.80 -3.60 -14.83
CA PRO A 48 -0.28 -2.24 -14.78
C PRO A 48 -0.26 -1.66 -13.37
N ASP A 49 0.84 -0.99 -13.03
CA ASP A 49 1.05 -0.40 -11.70
C ASP A 49 -0.17 0.40 -11.23
N SER A 50 -0.57 0.14 -9.99
CA SER A 50 -1.72 0.75 -9.31
C SER A 50 -3.10 0.46 -9.89
N LEU A 51 -3.23 -0.39 -10.91
CA LEU A 51 -4.55 -0.73 -11.45
C LEU A 51 -5.34 -1.61 -10.49
N LEU A 52 -4.72 -2.62 -9.89
CA LEU A 52 -5.36 -3.50 -8.91
C LEU A 52 -5.63 -2.74 -7.61
N GLN A 53 -4.73 -1.83 -7.23
CA GLN A 53 -4.93 -0.90 -6.11
C GLN A 53 -6.18 -0.03 -6.35
N ALA A 54 -6.30 0.59 -7.52
CA ALA A 54 -7.47 1.40 -7.89
C ALA A 54 -8.75 0.57 -7.92
N LEU A 55 -8.66 -0.68 -8.37
CA LEU A 55 -9.77 -1.62 -8.39
C LEU A 55 -10.26 -1.94 -6.97
N SER A 56 -9.33 -2.25 -6.06
CA SER A 56 -9.58 -2.51 -4.64
C SER A 56 -10.27 -1.32 -3.97
N LEU A 57 -9.73 -0.10 -4.17
CA LEU A 57 -10.33 1.14 -3.66
C LEU A 57 -11.73 1.42 -4.22
N ALA A 58 -11.99 1.10 -5.50
CA ALA A 58 -13.31 1.28 -6.09
C ALA A 58 -14.38 0.35 -5.49
N LYS A 59 -13.93 -0.79 -4.93
CA LYS A 59 -14.74 -1.90 -4.43
C LYS A 59 -14.97 -1.83 -2.93
N SER A 60 -13.91 -1.68 -2.14
CA SER A 60 -13.93 -1.71 -0.68
C SER A 60 -13.41 -0.41 -0.05
N GLY A 61 -13.32 0.67 -0.83
CA GLY A 61 -12.78 1.94 -0.38
C GLY A 61 -13.65 2.64 0.66
N ARG A 62 -13.08 2.91 1.84
CA ARG A 62 -13.63 3.83 2.85
C ARG A 62 -12.61 4.90 3.21
N ARG A 63 -13.08 6.03 3.74
CA ARG A 63 -12.17 6.98 4.37
C ARG A 63 -11.74 6.42 5.71
N ASP A 64 -10.44 6.25 5.88
CA ASP A 64 -9.84 5.97 7.18
C ASP A 64 -10.14 7.14 8.13
N GLU A 65 -10.50 6.82 9.37
CA GLU A 65 -10.95 7.84 10.33
C GLU A 65 -9.80 8.74 10.77
N ASN A 66 -8.61 8.15 10.94
CA ASN A 66 -7.42 8.84 11.46
C ASN A 66 -6.72 9.67 10.37
N THR A 67 -6.46 9.05 9.22
CA THR A 67 -5.67 9.66 8.15
C THR A 67 -6.52 10.39 7.12
N ARG A 68 -7.85 10.20 7.14
CA ARG A 68 -8.81 10.69 6.12
C ARG A 68 -8.53 10.20 4.70
N GLN A 69 -7.57 9.30 4.53
CA GLN A 69 -7.20 8.72 3.25
C GLN A 69 -8.25 7.70 2.81
N LEU A 70 -8.44 7.59 1.50
CA LEU A 70 -9.25 6.52 0.94
C LEU A 70 -8.42 5.23 0.97
N VAL A 71 -8.89 4.23 1.70
CA VAL A 71 -8.22 2.94 1.88
C VAL A 71 -9.17 1.80 1.54
N ALA A 72 -8.64 0.75 0.92
CA ALA A 72 -9.39 -0.47 0.69
C ALA A 72 -9.48 -1.25 2.01
N TRP A 73 -10.68 -1.59 2.44
CA TRP A 73 -10.90 -2.19 3.74
C TRP A 73 -11.09 -3.71 3.62
N PRO A 74 -10.27 -4.54 4.32
CA PRO A 74 -10.30 -6.00 4.13
C PRO A 74 -11.55 -6.66 4.73
N TRP A 75 -12.29 -5.95 5.57
CA TRP A 75 -13.44 -6.46 6.30
C TRP A 75 -14.74 -5.82 5.79
N THR A 76 -14.83 -5.65 4.48
CA THR A 76 -16.02 -5.13 3.79
C THR A 76 -16.92 -6.27 3.32
N ILE A 77 -18.23 -6.12 3.52
CA ILE A 77 -19.27 -6.99 2.98
C ILE A 77 -20.25 -6.17 2.17
N MET A 78 -20.61 -6.67 0.98
CA MET A 78 -21.71 -6.18 0.18
C MET A 78 -22.77 -7.29 0.08
N ALA A 79 -23.96 -7.06 0.61
CA ALA A 79 -25.06 -8.03 0.55
C ALA A 79 -26.40 -7.31 0.56
N LYS A 80 -27.44 -7.89 -0.07
CA LYS A 80 -28.80 -7.31 -0.14
C LYS A 80 -28.85 -5.85 -0.66
N GLY A 81 -27.86 -5.41 -1.44
CA GLY A 81 -27.79 -4.02 -1.91
C GLY A 81 -27.17 -3.03 -0.91
N GLU A 82 -26.71 -3.49 0.26
CA GLU A 82 -26.02 -2.69 1.27
C GLU A 82 -24.54 -3.08 1.50
N GLY A 83 -23.66 -2.08 1.52
CA GLY A 83 -22.25 -2.23 1.83
C GLY A 83 -21.96 -1.88 3.29
N ARG A 84 -21.24 -2.75 4.00
CA ARG A 84 -20.89 -2.59 5.43
C ARG A 84 -19.39 -2.80 5.64
N TYR A 85 -18.80 -2.00 6.53
CA TYR A 85 -17.40 -2.08 6.94
C TYR A 85 -17.34 -2.55 8.39
N TYR A 86 -16.66 -3.67 8.64
CA TYR A 86 -16.53 -4.25 9.98
C TYR A 86 -15.19 -3.87 10.61
N PRO A 87 -15.13 -3.69 11.93
CA PRO A 87 -13.92 -3.19 12.60
C PRO A 87 -12.77 -4.20 12.60
N ASN A 88 -13.04 -5.49 12.46
CA ASN A 88 -12.03 -6.55 12.46
C ASN A 88 -12.51 -7.78 11.68
N LYS A 89 -11.58 -8.73 11.48
CA LYS A 89 -11.81 -9.97 10.74
C LYS A 89 -12.92 -10.82 11.35
N ALA A 90 -12.93 -10.96 12.68
CA ALA A 90 -13.90 -11.78 13.39
C ALA A 90 -15.34 -11.26 13.21
N ALA A 91 -15.54 -9.95 13.32
CA ALA A 91 -16.83 -9.31 13.11
C ALA A 91 -17.35 -9.51 11.67
N ALA A 92 -16.48 -9.41 10.67
CA ALA A 92 -16.85 -9.65 9.28
C ALA A 92 -17.22 -11.12 9.02
N ILE A 93 -16.45 -12.07 9.59
CA ILE A 93 -16.76 -13.50 9.49
C ILE A 93 -18.12 -13.81 10.14
N ALA A 94 -18.37 -13.28 11.34
CA ALA A 94 -19.64 -13.49 12.03
C ALA A 94 -20.82 -12.97 11.21
N ALA A 95 -20.70 -11.76 10.65
CA ALA A 95 -21.74 -11.18 9.80
C ALA A 95 -21.96 -11.99 8.51
N ALA A 96 -20.89 -12.44 7.84
CA ALA A 96 -21.01 -13.28 6.66
C ALA A 96 -21.70 -14.61 6.95
N LYS A 97 -21.36 -15.26 8.08
CA LYS A 97 -22.00 -16.51 8.52
C LYS A 97 -23.49 -16.28 8.84
N SER A 98 -23.85 -15.17 9.48
CA SER A 98 -25.26 -14.80 9.72
C SER A 98 -26.04 -14.65 8.42
N LEU A 99 -25.49 -13.90 7.45
CA LEU A 99 -26.11 -13.73 6.13
C LEU A 99 -26.30 -15.08 5.41
N GLN A 100 -25.32 -15.98 5.50
CA GLN A 100 -25.43 -17.32 4.92
C GLN A 100 -26.51 -18.16 5.61
N ALA A 101 -26.63 -18.08 6.94
CA ALA A 101 -27.68 -18.77 7.70
C ALA A 101 -29.09 -18.26 7.33
N GLU A 102 -29.22 -16.97 6.98
CA GLU A 102 -30.43 -16.37 6.43
C GLU A 102 -30.71 -16.75 4.97
N GLY A 103 -29.88 -17.60 4.35
CA GLY A 103 -30.03 -18.01 2.95
C GLY A 103 -29.52 -16.99 1.92
N VAL A 104 -28.83 -15.94 2.34
CA VAL A 104 -28.26 -14.94 1.43
C VAL A 104 -27.05 -15.53 0.72
N ARG A 105 -27.11 -15.59 -0.61
CA ARG A 105 -26.02 -16.16 -1.43
C ARG A 105 -25.16 -15.10 -2.08
N ASN A 106 -25.78 -14.01 -2.53
CA ASN A 106 -25.12 -12.92 -3.24
C ASN A 106 -24.41 -11.99 -2.25
N ILE A 107 -23.18 -12.39 -1.86
CA ILE A 107 -22.34 -11.71 -0.87
C ILE A 107 -20.98 -11.45 -1.50
N ASP A 108 -20.57 -10.19 -1.60
CA ASP A 108 -19.18 -9.83 -1.94
C ASP A 108 -18.37 -9.60 -0.66
N VAL A 109 -17.12 -10.06 -0.64
CA VAL A 109 -16.27 -9.99 0.55
C VAL A 109 -14.85 -9.49 0.26
N GLY A 110 -14.30 -8.77 1.23
CA GLY A 110 -12.88 -8.42 1.32
C GLY A 110 -12.42 -7.30 0.41
N CYS A 111 -11.09 -7.11 0.35
CA CYS A 111 -10.42 -6.05 -0.41
C CYS A 111 -10.96 -5.92 -1.85
N MET A 112 -11.10 -7.07 -2.51
CA MET A 112 -11.43 -7.16 -3.93
C MET A 112 -12.92 -7.38 -4.22
N GLN A 113 -13.75 -7.46 -3.16
CA GLN A 113 -15.18 -7.72 -3.23
C GLN A 113 -15.50 -8.91 -4.14
N ILE A 114 -14.95 -10.07 -3.78
CA ILE A 114 -15.17 -11.33 -4.51
C ILE A 114 -16.54 -11.88 -4.13
N ASN A 115 -17.38 -12.13 -5.13
CA ASN A 115 -18.72 -12.63 -4.93
C ASN A 115 -18.75 -14.14 -4.64
N LEU A 116 -19.26 -14.53 -3.47
CA LEU A 116 -19.29 -15.94 -3.03
C LEU A 116 -20.25 -16.82 -3.86
N MET A 117 -21.31 -16.24 -4.44
CA MET A 117 -22.26 -16.97 -5.29
C MET A 117 -21.66 -17.30 -6.66
N HIS A 118 -20.95 -16.34 -7.27
CA HIS A 118 -20.35 -16.49 -8.59
C HIS A 118 -18.99 -17.21 -8.55
N HIS A 119 -18.25 -17.08 -7.46
CA HIS A 119 -16.91 -17.64 -7.29
C HIS A 119 -16.86 -18.68 -6.15
N LYS A 120 -17.73 -19.69 -6.22
CA LYS A 120 -17.93 -20.71 -5.16
C LYS A 120 -16.65 -21.44 -4.72
N LYS A 121 -15.65 -21.55 -5.61
CA LYS A 121 -14.37 -22.22 -5.36
C LYS A 121 -13.21 -21.25 -5.16
N ALA A 122 -13.50 -19.96 -4.93
CA ALA A 122 -12.45 -18.96 -4.73
C ALA A 122 -11.66 -19.19 -3.44
N PHE A 123 -12.34 -19.64 -2.39
CA PHE A 123 -11.78 -19.73 -1.05
C PHE A 123 -12.11 -21.08 -0.43
N PRO A 124 -11.18 -21.68 0.34
CA PRO A 124 -11.44 -22.91 1.09
C PRO A 124 -12.37 -22.68 2.28
N SER A 125 -12.48 -21.44 2.78
CA SER A 125 -13.35 -21.06 3.88
C SER A 125 -13.69 -19.57 3.86
N ILE A 126 -14.65 -19.15 4.68
CA ILE A 126 -14.98 -17.73 4.83
C ILE A 126 -13.85 -16.94 5.52
N GLU A 127 -13.11 -17.58 6.42
CA GLU A 127 -11.93 -17.02 7.07
C GLU A 127 -10.83 -16.69 6.04
N ALA A 128 -10.66 -17.54 5.02
CA ALA A 128 -9.74 -17.30 3.92
C ALA A 128 -10.25 -16.19 2.98
N ALA A 129 -11.56 -16.05 2.83
CA ALA A 129 -12.15 -14.99 2.02
C ALA A 129 -11.90 -13.58 2.59
N PHE A 130 -11.76 -13.46 3.92
CA PHE A 130 -11.38 -12.21 4.62
C PHE A 130 -9.88 -12.13 4.95
N ASP A 131 -9.06 -13.06 4.46
CA ASP A 131 -7.61 -12.91 4.46
C ASP A 131 -7.16 -12.01 3.29
N PRO A 132 -6.51 -10.86 3.53
CA PRO A 132 -6.14 -9.94 2.45
C PRO A 132 -5.25 -10.57 1.39
N ALA A 133 -4.31 -11.46 1.78
CA ALA A 133 -3.42 -12.10 0.82
C ALA A 133 -4.21 -13.03 -0.13
N THR A 134 -5.05 -13.88 0.43
CA THR A 134 -5.88 -14.82 -0.34
C THR A 134 -6.91 -14.10 -1.21
N ASN A 135 -7.61 -13.09 -0.64
CA ASN A 135 -8.63 -12.33 -1.35
C ASN A 135 -8.06 -11.56 -2.54
N VAL A 136 -6.93 -10.86 -2.32
CA VAL A 136 -6.27 -10.07 -3.38
C VAL A 136 -5.64 -10.95 -4.45
N ALA A 137 -5.00 -12.07 -4.06
CA ALA A 137 -4.48 -13.04 -5.02
C ALA A 137 -5.57 -13.61 -5.93
N TYR A 138 -6.74 -13.94 -5.39
CA TYR A 138 -7.87 -14.40 -6.21
C TYR A 138 -8.34 -13.31 -7.18
N GLY A 139 -8.53 -12.08 -6.69
CA GLY A 139 -8.94 -10.94 -7.53
C GLY A 139 -7.95 -10.65 -8.66
N ALA A 140 -6.65 -10.69 -8.37
CA ALA A 140 -5.60 -10.50 -9.37
C ALA A 140 -5.60 -11.60 -10.43
N LYS A 141 -5.67 -12.87 -10.01
CA LYS A 141 -5.77 -14.02 -10.91
C LYS A 141 -6.99 -13.90 -11.83
N TYR A 142 -8.13 -13.50 -11.29
CA TYR A 142 -9.36 -13.32 -12.07
C TYR A 142 -9.24 -12.16 -13.07
N LEU A 143 -8.72 -11.01 -12.66
CA LEU A 143 -8.49 -9.88 -13.56
C LEU A 143 -7.51 -10.22 -14.68
N ALA A 144 -6.41 -10.93 -14.37
CA ALA A 144 -5.43 -11.38 -15.35
C ALA A 144 -6.03 -12.40 -16.34
N ALA A 145 -6.93 -13.28 -15.89
CA ALA A 145 -7.67 -14.18 -16.78
C ALA A 145 -8.56 -13.39 -17.76
N LEU A 146 -9.31 -12.41 -17.26
CA LEU A 146 -10.12 -11.53 -18.11
C LEU A 146 -9.25 -10.74 -19.09
N HIS A 147 -8.05 -10.32 -18.68
CA HIS A 147 -7.10 -9.68 -19.58
C HIS A 147 -6.68 -10.61 -20.71
N ARG A 148 -6.29 -11.86 -20.40
CA ARG A 148 -5.93 -12.85 -21.43
C ARG A 148 -7.08 -13.11 -22.42
N GLU A 149 -8.32 -13.16 -21.93
CA GLU A 149 -9.49 -13.34 -22.79
C GLU A 149 -9.80 -12.12 -23.68
N THR A 150 -9.48 -10.91 -23.22
CA THR A 150 -9.93 -9.67 -23.88
C THR A 150 -8.82 -8.87 -24.56
N SER A 151 -7.56 -9.22 -24.30
CA SER A 151 -6.35 -8.48 -24.71
C SER A 151 -6.40 -6.98 -24.36
N SER A 152 -7.15 -6.61 -23.33
CA SER A 152 -7.36 -5.20 -22.96
C SER A 152 -7.66 -5.06 -21.48
N TRP A 153 -6.75 -4.43 -20.73
CA TRP A 153 -6.96 -4.12 -19.31
C TRP A 153 -8.24 -3.31 -19.08
N PHE A 154 -8.56 -2.44 -20.03
CA PHE A 154 -9.79 -1.67 -20.01
C PHE A 154 -11.04 -2.53 -20.08
N THR A 155 -11.07 -3.51 -20.97
CA THR A 155 -12.20 -4.45 -21.09
C THR A 155 -12.22 -5.44 -19.92
N ALA A 156 -11.04 -5.88 -19.45
CA ALA A 156 -10.91 -6.74 -18.27
C ALA A 156 -11.52 -6.08 -17.02
N VAL A 157 -11.24 -4.80 -16.77
CA VAL A 157 -11.85 -4.05 -15.66
C VAL A 157 -13.37 -3.98 -15.77
N LYS A 158 -13.93 -3.78 -16.97
CA LYS A 158 -15.40 -3.81 -17.16
C LYS A 158 -15.96 -5.17 -16.76
N ARG A 159 -15.39 -6.24 -17.32
CA ARG A 159 -15.85 -7.62 -17.10
C ARG A 159 -15.63 -8.10 -15.67
N TYR A 160 -14.66 -7.55 -14.95
CA TYR A 160 -14.42 -7.87 -13.53
C TYR A 160 -15.66 -7.61 -12.68
N HIS A 161 -16.40 -6.53 -12.95
CA HIS A 161 -17.61 -6.23 -12.20
C HIS A 161 -18.87 -6.86 -12.78
N SER A 162 -19.06 -6.79 -14.10
CA SER A 162 -20.22 -7.38 -14.77
C SER A 162 -20.01 -7.45 -16.28
N ALA A 163 -20.59 -8.48 -16.92
CA ALA A 163 -20.68 -8.54 -18.38
C ALA A 163 -21.75 -7.59 -18.97
N ARG A 164 -22.65 -7.02 -18.14
CA ARG A 164 -23.78 -6.19 -18.61
C ARG A 164 -23.41 -4.70 -18.64
N PRO A 165 -23.63 -3.99 -19.77
CA PRO A 165 -23.31 -2.56 -19.93
C PRO A 165 -23.81 -1.64 -18.82
N LYS A 166 -25.07 -1.82 -18.41
CA LYS A 166 -25.72 -1.02 -17.37
C LYS A 166 -24.93 -0.99 -16.04
N PHE A 167 -24.23 -2.07 -15.70
CA PHE A 167 -23.53 -2.18 -14.42
C PHE A 167 -22.03 -1.86 -14.54
N HIS A 168 -21.37 -2.24 -15.63
CA HIS A 168 -19.92 -2.07 -15.73
C HIS A 168 -19.46 -0.67 -16.17
N LEU A 169 -20.30 0.15 -16.81
CA LEU A 169 -19.89 1.49 -17.28
C LEU A 169 -19.60 2.47 -16.12
N PRO A 170 -20.50 2.64 -15.12
CA PRO A 170 -20.21 3.51 -13.97
C PRO A 170 -19.03 3.02 -13.15
N TYR A 171 -18.93 1.70 -12.97
CA TYR A 171 -17.82 1.06 -12.26
C TYR A 171 -16.46 1.33 -12.92
N ARG A 172 -16.36 1.12 -14.24
CA ARG A 172 -15.14 1.44 -15.00
C ARG A 172 -14.75 2.90 -14.80
N GLY A 173 -15.69 3.84 -14.96
CA GLY A 173 -15.42 5.26 -14.77
C GLY A 173 -14.85 5.58 -13.38
N ARG A 174 -15.35 4.92 -12.33
CA ARG A 174 -14.81 5.02 -10.97
C ARG A 174 -13.37 4.49 -10.88
N VAL A 175 -13.10 3.27 -11.36
CA VAL A 175 -11.76 2.65 -11.30
C VAL A 175 -10.73 3.52 -12.02
N PHE A 176 -10.98 3.92 -13.26
CA PHE A 176 -10.02 4.69 -14.04
C PHE A 176 -9.79 6.10 -13.51
N ARG A 177 -10.79 6.71 -12.86
CA ARG A 177 -10.62 7.97 -12.14
C ARG A 177 -9.71 7.80 -10.93
N ILE A 178 -9.92 6.77 -10.11
CA ILE A 178 -9.04 6.46 -8.98
C ILE A 178 -7.61 6.17 -9.49
N TRP A 179 -7.49 5.36 -10.54
CA TRP A 179 -6.20 4.99 -11.12
C TRP A 179 -5.43 6.21 -11.63
N ARG A 180 -6.10 7.10 -12.36
CA ARG A 180 -5.53 8.39 -12.78
C ARG A 180 -5.07 9.20 -11.58
N ASN A 181 -5.89 9.33 -10.55
CA ASN A 181 -5.54 10.11 -9.36
C ASN A 181 -4.33 9.53 -8.61
N ILE A 182 -4.19 8.20 -8.53
CA ILE A 182 -3.00 7.56 -7.94
C ILE A 182 -1.77 7.89 -8.79
N LYS A 183 -1.86 7.75 -10.11
CA LYS A 183 -0.77 8.09 -11.03
C LYS A 183 -0.40 9.56 -10.95
N THR A 184 -1.38 10.46 -10.96
CA THR A 184 -1.15 11.90 -10.82
C THR A 184 -0.48 12.22 -9.49
N LYS A 185 -0.95 11.68 -8.36
CA LYS A 185 -0.27 11.88 -7.07
C LYS A 185 1.12 11.28 -7.02
N HIS A 186 1.35 10.16 -7.69
CA HIS A 186 2.69 9.59 -7.82
C HIS A 186 3.59 10.53 -8.63
N LEU A 187 3.13 10.98 -9.80
CA LEU A 187 3.82 11.95 -10.63
C LEU A 187 4.04 13.29 -9.91
N GLU A 188 3.05 13.81 -9.18
CA GLU A 188 3.18 15.02 -8.37
C GLU A 188 4.18 14.83 -7.25
N ARG A 189 4.22 13.68 -6.56
CA ARG A 189 5.26 13.38 -5.56
C ARG A 189 6.65 13.28 -6.17
N HIS A 190 6.75 12.83 -7.43
CA HIS A 190 8.02 12.80 -8.17
C HIS A 190 8.37 14.14 -8.82
N ALA A 191 7.38 14.97 -9.16
CA ALA A 191 7.55 16.28 -9.78
C ALA A 191 7.78 17.39 -8.75
N HIS A 192 7.18 17.24 -7.56
CA HIS A 192 7.45 18.06 -6.37
C HIS A 192 8.43 17.34 -5.43
N ARG A 193 9.11 16.31 -5.93
CA ARG A 193 10.29 15.81 -5.23
C ARG A 193 11.28 16.95 -5.28
N PRO A 194 11.78 17.42 -4.13
CA PRO A 194 12.76 18.50 -4.13
C PRO A 194 14.01 17.91 -4.77
N THR A 195 14.15 18.11 -6.07
CA THR A 195 15.38 17.83 -6.78
C THR A 195 16.24 19.07 -6.71
N LYS A 196 17.54 18.84 -6.63
CA LYS A 196 18.52 19.91 -6.75
C LYS A 196 19.44 19.53 -7.88
N GLU A 197 19.49 20.40 -8.88
CA GLU A 197 20.36 20.22 -10.03
C GLU A 197 21.78 20.64 -9.65
N TYR A 198 22.76 19.82 -10.03
CA TYR A 198 24.17 20.03 -9.78
C TYR A 198 24.93 19.92 -11.10
N GLU A 199 25.54 21.02 -11.48
CA GLU A 199 26.49 21.05 -12.58
C GLU A 199 27.86 20.62 -12.08
N LEU A 200 28.49 19.69 -12.79
CA LEU A 200 29.82 19.21 -12.49
C LEU A 200 30.73 19.35 -13.69
N THR A 201 31.93 19.83 -13.43
CA THR A 201 32.94 20.12 -14.44
C THR A 201 34.24 19.38 -14.13
N ASN A 202 34.97 18.97 -15.16
CA ASN A 202 36.33 18.42 -15.01
C ASN A 202 37.20 18.92 -16.17
N GLY A 203 37.99 19.96 -15.93
CA GLY A 203 38.71 20.64 -17.00
C GLY A 203 37.76 21.37 -17.95
N SER A 204 37.81 21.07 -19.25
CA SER A 204 37.00 21.73 -20.29
C SER A 204 35.61 21.11 -20.52
N GLU A 205 35.24 20.07 -19.76
CA GLU A 205 33.96 19.36 -19.90
C GLU A 205 32.99 19.74 -18.76
N SER A 206 31.71 19.98 -19.08
CA SER A 206 30.63 20.24 -18.12
C SER A 206 29.46 19.26 -18.32
N MET A 207 28.79 18.88 -17.23
CA MET A 207 27.50 18.21 -17.30
C MET A 207 26.60 18.53 -16.11
N SER A 208 25.31 18.73 -16.37
CA SER A 208 24.27 18.96 -15.37
C SER A 208 23.64 17.62 -14.97
N VAL A 209 23.35 17.44 -13.68
CA VAL A 209 22.59 16.27 -13.20
C VAL A 209 21.73 16.63 -12.02
N GLU A 210 20.54 16.07 -12.07
CA GLU A 210 19.48 16.32 -11.12
C GLU A 210 19.51 15.30 -9.98
N ILE A 211 19.62 15.78 -8.73
CA ILE A 211 19.66 14.97 -7.51
C ILE A 211 18.33 15.02 -6.77
N ASP A 212 17.72 13.86 -6.54
CA ASP A 212 16.58 13.71 -5.63
C ASP A 212 17.04 13.79 -4.17
N LEU A 213 16.66 14.87 -3.47
CA LEU A 213 17.02 15.12 -2.06
C LEU A 213 16.28 14.20 -1.06
N LEU A 214 15.45 13.27 -1.55
CA LEU A 214 14.80 12.20 -0.77
C LEU A 214 15.40 10.81 -1.07
N GLY A 215 16.53 10.74 -1.77
CA GLY A 215 17.43 9.58 -1.75
C GLY A 215 17.06 8.39 -2.64
N SER A 216 16.26 8.53 -3.72
CA SER A 216 16.08 7.40 -4.66
C SER A 216 16.09 7.77 -6.15
N ARG A 217 17.19 7.32 -6.78
CA ARG A 217 17.51 7.07 -8.21
C ARG A 217 17.45 8.28 -9.16
N LEU A 218 18.65 8.70 -9.58
CA LEU A 218 18.88 9.67 -10.66
C LEU A 218 18.52 9.03 -12.01
N GLY A 219 17.45 9.51 -12.66
CA GLY A 219 17.14 9.16 -14.03
C GLY A 219 18.04 9.94 -14.98
N ASN A 220 18.69 9.25 -15.91
CA ASN A 220 19.55 9.88 -16.91
C ASN A 220 18.67 10.52 -18.00
N SER A 221 18.53 11.85 -18.01
CA SER A 221 17.93 12.57 -19.13
C SER A 221 19.01 12.75 -20.22
N GLY A 222 18.90 11.98 -21.31
CA GLY A 222 19.73 12.23 -22.50
C GLY A 222 20.16 10.98 -23.26
N SER A 223 19.49 10.72 -24.38
CA SER A 223 19.96 9.83 -25.43
C SER A 223 20.90 10.61 -26.37
N LYS A 224 22.17 10.20 -26.48
CA LYS A 224 22.74 9.56 -27.68
C LYS A 224 24.22 9.20 -27.47
N HIS A 225 24.51 7.95 -27.84
CA HIS A 225 25.81 7.33 -28.12
C HIS A 225 26.92 7.34 -27.05
N HIS A 226 27.12 6.12 -26.52
CA HIS A 226 28.36 5.55 -26.02
C HIS A 226 29.64 6.32 -26.40
N GLN A 227 30.43 6.68 -25.38
CA GLN A 227 31.72 6.01 -25.12
C GLN A 227 32.29 6.39 -23.73
N ARG A 228 32.27 5.41 -22.79
CA ARG A 228 33.26 5.14 -21.73
C ARG A 228 34.01 6.37 -21.18
N LYS A 229 33.69 7.01 -20.04
CA LYS A 229 33.50 6.51 -18.67
C LYS A 229 33.03 7.74 -17.85
N SER A 230 31.76 8.15 -17.90
CA SER A 230 30.70 7.81 -16.91
C SER A 230 31.00 8.02 -15.41
N TRP A 231 32.11 8.65 -15.03
CA TRP A 231 32.68 8.33 -13.72
C TRP A 231 32.80 9.47 -12.75
N HIS A 232 33.79 10.34 -12.84
CA HIS A 232 34.00 11.36 -11.80
C HIS A 232 32.82 12.32 -11.60
N SER A 233 32.03 12.51 -12.65
CA SER A 233 30.95 13.47 -12.65
C SER A 233 29.64 12.90 -12.09
N ALA A 234 29.21 11.69 -12.43
CA ALA A 234 28.07 11.11 -11.68
C ALA A 234 28.38 10.92 -10.17
N TYR A 235 29.67 10.95 -9.81
CA TYR A 235 30.24 10.61 -8.52
C TYR A 235 30.20 11.73 -7.48
N GLU A 236 30.53 12.99 -7.82
CA GLU A 236 30.36 14.11 -6.88
C GLU A 236 28.87 14.45 -6.63
N ARG A 237 28.00 14.10 -7.58
CA ARG A 237 26.53 14.21 -7.42
C ARG A 237 25.91 13.15 -6.55
N ALA A 238 26.58 12.02 -6.40
CA ALA A 238 26.22 11.04 -5.40
C ALA A 238 26.75 11.41 -4.00
N ARG A 239 27.75 12.30 -3.91
CA ARG A 239 28.44 12.62 -2.65
C ARG A 239 27.76 13.74 -1.85
N ALA A 240 27.40 14.85 -2.49
CA ALA A 240 26.76 15.97 -1.80
C ALA A 240 25.28 15.71 -1.42
N ALA A 241 24.60 14.78 -2.11
CA ALA A 241 23.26 14.31 -1.73
C ALA A 241 23.27 13.54 -0.39
N LEU A 242 24.41 12.92 -0.07
CA LEU A 242 24.69 12.06 1.06
C LEU A 242 24.94 12.89 2.33
N GLU A 243 25.79 13.92 2.26
CA GLU A 243 26.10 14.82 3.39
C GLU A 243 24.86 15.62 3.86
N ALA A 244 24.01 16.05 2.93
CA ALA A 244 22.79 16.82 3.24
C ALA A 244 21.63 15.99 3.83
N TYR A 245 21.74 14.65 3.79
CA TYR A 245 20.84 13.70 4.47
C TYR A 245 21.38 13.31 5.85
N GLU A 246 22.72 13.25 5.99
CA GLU A 246 23.44 13.01 7.24
C GLU A 246 23.25 14.17 8.24
N GLU A 247 23.38 15.44 7.81
CA GLU A 247 23.09 16.62 8.65
C GLU A 247 21.64 16.68 9.15
N ARG A 248 20.67 16.27 8.32
CA ARG A 248 19.23 16.28 8.65
C ARG A 248 18.82 15.22 9.68
N ASN A 249 19.65 14.19 9.89
CA ASN A 249 19.45 13.11 10.86
C ASN A 249 20.51 13.10 11.99
N GLY A 250 21.32 14.17 12.10
CA GLY A 250 22.23 14.42 13.22
C GLY A 250 23.67 13.91 13.07
N TYR A 251 24.12 13.55 11.86
CA TYR A 251 25.49 13.10 11.59
C TYR A 251 26.29 14.25 10.96
N LEU A 252 27.17 14.90 11.73
CA LEU A 252 28.18 15.83 11.19
C LEU A 252 29.52 15.10 11.05
N LEU A 253 30.15 15.19 9.88
CA LEU A 253 31.51 14.69 9.66
C LEU A 253 32.52 15.64 10.32
N ASN A 254 33.33 15.13 11.24
CA ASN A 254 34.63 15.76 11.52
C ASN A 254 35.55 15.51 10.32
N ARG A 255 35.68 16.47 9.40
CA ARG A 255 36.79 16.56 8.43
C ARG A 255 37.09 17.99 8.04
#